data_AF-A0A6P5DVA2-F1
#
_entry.id   AF-A0A6P5DVA2-F1
#
_cell.length_a   1.000
_cell.length_b   1.000
_cell.length_c   1.000
_cell.angle_alpha   90.00
_cell.angle_beta   90.00
_cell.angle_gamma   90.00
#
_symmetry.space_group_name_H-M   'P 1'
#
loop_
_entity.id
_entity.type
_entity.pdbx_description
1 polymer ?
#
loop_
_entity_poly.entity_id
_entity_poly.type
_entity_poly.pdbx_seq_one_letter_code
_entity_poly.pdbx_strand_id
1 'polypeptide(L)'
;MQIFMKTLVGKTITLEPSDTTENVKAIIQDKEESTLHMVLSLRGSITEPSLCQLAQKHNCNKMICCKCYTYLHPRAVNCCKK
;
A
#
# COMPACT_ATOMS: atom_id res chain seq x y z
N MET A 1 34.65 -9.81 -12.14
CA MET A 1 34.63 -9.29 -10.75
C MET A 1 33.21 -9.43 -10.26
N GLN A 2 32.99 -10.05 -9.11
CA GLN A 2 31.64 -10.30 -8.61
C GLN A 2 31.28 -9.26 -7.54
N ILE A 3 30.04 -8.77 -7.53
CA ILE A 3 29.58 -7.74 -6.59
C ILE A 3 28.66 -8.40 -5.55
N PHE A 4 28.91 -8.14 -4.27
CA PHE A 4 28.10 -8.64 -3.17
C PHE A 4 27.27 -7.51 -2.56
N MET A 5 25.95 -7.69 -2.54
CA MET A 5 25.01 -6.77 -1.89
C MET A 5 24.35 -7.46 -0.71
N LYS A 6 24.38 -6.85 0.48
CA LYS A 6 23.58 -7.30 1.63
C LYS A 6 22.25 -6.58 1.62
N THR A 7 21.17 -7.34 1.70
CA THR A 7 19.82 -6.78 1.73
C THR A 7 19.37 -6.44 3.15
N LEU A 8 18.24 -5.74 3.29
CA LEU A 8 17.71 -5.30 4.59
C LEU A 8 17.36 -6.46 5.54
N VAL A 9 17.16 -7.66 4.98
CA VAL A 9 16.92 -8.90 5.71
C VAL A 9 18.21 -9.66 6.07
N GLY A 10 19.38 -9.10 5.74
CA GLY A 10 20.69 -9.69 6.01
C GLY A 10 21.10 -10.82 5.06
N LYS A 11 20.37 -11.05 3.97
CA LYS A 11 20.76 -12.00 2.92
C LYS A 11 21.78 -11.35 1.99
N THR A 12 22.83 -12.07 1.63
CA THR A 12 23.81 -11.62 0.64
C THR A 12 23.38 -12.07 -0.75
N ILE A 13 23.15 -11.13 -1.65
CA ILE A 13 22.93 -11.36 -3.08
C ILE A 13 24.25 -11.14 -3.81
N THR A 14 24.53 -12.04 -4.75
CA THR A 14 25.71 -12.01 -5.60
C THR A 14 25.27 -11.57 -7.00
N LEU A 15 25.89 -10.53 -7.55
CA LEU A 15 25.57 -9.94 -8.85
C LEU A 15 26.79 -9.99 -9.77
N GLU A 16 26.54 -10.25 -11.05
CA GLU A 16 27.56 -10.17 -12.09
C GLU A 16 27.57 -8.77 -12.71
N PRO A 17 28.75 -8.21 -13.04
CA PRO A 17 28.88 -6.84 -13.54
C PRO A 17 28.35 -6.66 -14.95
N SER A 18 27.98 -7.76 -15.62
CA SER A 18 27.30 -7.79 -16.92
C SER A 18 25.79 -7.65 -16.82
N ASP A 19 25.21 -7.74 -15.62
CA ASP A 19 23.76 -7.65 -15.45
C ASP A 19 23.28 -6.22 -15.74
N THR A 20 22.26 -6.10 -16.60
CA THR A 20 21.62 -4.82 -16.87
C THR A 20 20.80 -4.37 -15.65
N THR A 21 20.60 -3.07 -15.48
CA THR A 21 19.83 -2.48 -14.36
C THR A 21 18.43 -3.10 -14.22
N GLU A 22 17.80 -3.49 -15.34
CA GLU A 22 16.51 -4.18 -15.34
C GLU A 22 16.61 -5.61 -14.82
N ASN A 23 17.64 -6.36 -15.22
CA ASN A 23 17.89 -7.72 -14.71
C ASN A 23 18.20 -7.70 -13.21
N VAL A 24 19.01 -6.74 -12.75
CA VAL A 24 19.31 -6.56 -11.33
C VAL A 24 18.04 -6.28 -10.53
N LYS A 25 17.14 -5.43 -11.07
CA LYS A 25 15.85 -5.14 -10.44
C LYS A 25 14.96 -6.37 -10.35
N ALA A 26 14.89 -7.17 -11.41
CA ALA A 26 14.15 -8.42 -11.42
C ALA A 26 14.69 -9.44 -10.41
N ILE A 27 16.01 -9.62 -10.32
CA ILE A 27 16.65 -10.54 -9.36
C ILE A 27 16.38 -10.13 -7.90
N ILE A 28 16.40 -8.83 -7.61
CA ILE A 28 16.09 -8.30 -6.28
C ILE A 28 14.60 -8.49 -5.98
N GLN A 29 13.73 -8.21 -6.96
CA GLN A 29 12.28 -8.36 -6.81
C GLN A 29 11.91 -9.83 -6.57
N ASP A 30 12.36 -10.78 -7.39
CA ASP A 30 12.10 -12.21 -7.21
C ASP A 30 12.54 -12.76 -5.84
N LYS A 31 13.67 -12.26 -5.31
CA LYS A 31 14.26 -12.76 -4.06
C LYS A 31 13.70 -12.08 -2.79
N GLU A 32 13.18 -10.86 -2.89
CA GLU A 32 12.74 -10.05 -1.73
C GLU A 32 11.23 -9.75 -1.71
N GLU A 33 10.54 -9.81 -2.85
CA GLU A 33 9.13 -9.42 -2.99
C GLU A 33 8.19 -10.30 -2.16
N SER A 34 8.49 -11.58 -1.98
CA SER A 34 7.66 -12.47 -1.15
C SER A 34 7.54 -12.02 0.31
N THR A 35 8.57 -11.33 0.83
CA THR A 35 8.55 -10.81 2.21
C THR A 35 8.07 -9.36 2.25
N LEU A 36 8.42 -8.54 1.25
CA LEU A 36 7.94 -7.17 1.16
C LEU A 36 6.43 -7.09 0.86
N HIS A 37 5.88 -7.93 -0.01
CA HIS A 37 4.46 -7.93 -0.35
C HIS A 37 3.56 -8.30 0.85
N MET A 38 3.99 -9.26 1.69
CA MET A 38 3.27 -9.57 2.94
C MET A 38 3.39 -8.45 3.99
N VAL A 39 4.59 -7.87 4.17
CA VAL A 39 4.79 -6.76 5.11
C VAL A 39 4.05 -5.49 4.67
N LEU A 40 3.99 -5.22 3.36
CA LEU A 40 3.25 -4.11 2.75
C LEU A 40 1.72 -4.33 2.81
N SER A 41 1.25 -5.58 2.71
CA SER A 41 -0.17 -5.93 2.92
C SER A 41 -0.63 -5.67 4.36
N LEU A 42 0.25 -5.85 5.35
CA LEU A 42 -0.05 -5.59 6.77
C LEU A 42 0.17 -4.12 7.19
N ARG A 43 0.85 -3.30 6.38
CA ARG A 43 1.22 -1.90 6.72
C ARG A 43 0.79 -0.84 5.70
N GLY A 44 -0.17 -1.16 4.83
CA GLY A 44 -0.93 -0.20 4.03
C GLY A 44 -0.13 0.96 3.45
N SER A 45 0.55 0.75 2.32
CA SER A 45 0.91 1.76 1.29
C SER A 45 1.57 1.03 0.10
N ILE A 46 1.34 1.34 -1.17
CA ILE A 46 1.31 2.64 -1.87
C ILE A 46 -0.10 2.91 -2.43
N THR A 47 -0.95 3.60 -1.67
CA THR A 47 -2.17 4.18 -2.25
C THR A 47 -1.89 5.64 -2.53
N GLU A 48 -2.01 6.05 -3.79
CA GLU A 48 -1.85 7.44 -4.21
C GLU A 48 -2.65 8.38 -3.28
N PRO A 49 -2.09 9.51 -2.82
CA PRO A 49 -2.79 10.38 -1.87
C PRO A 49 -4.20 10.77 -2.30
N SER A 50 -4.47 10.95 -3.61
CA SER A 50 -5.82 11.22 -4.10
C SER A 50 -6.76 10.02 -3.96
N LEU A 51 -6.27 8.79 -4.17
CA LEU A 51 -7.05 7.57 -3.98
C LEU A 51 -7.39 7.35 -2.51
N CYS A 52 -6.46 7.64 -1.60
CA CYS A 52 -6.74 7.62 -0.17
C CYS A 52 -7.81 8.65 0.20
N GLN A 53 -7.70 9.88 -0.33
CA GLN A 53 -8.67 10.94 -0.08
C GLN A 53 -10.05 10.64 -0.68
N LEU A 54 -10.10 10.00 -1.85
CA LEU A 54 -11.33 9.52 -2.49
C LEU A 54 -11.98 8.41 -1.66
N ALA A 55 -11.20 7.40 -1.25
CA ALA A 55 -11.68 6.32 -0.40
C ALA A 55 -12.22 6.86 0.93
N GLN A 56 -11.52 7.82 1.56
CA GLN A 56 -12.01 8.48 2.77
C GLN A 56 -13.34 9.20 2.51
N LYS A 57 -13.49 9.96 1.43
CA LYS A 57 -14.76 10.64 1.07
C LYS A 57 -15.92 9.67 0.87
N HIS A 58 -15.68 8.54 0.22
CA HIS A 58 -16.74 7.59 -0.13
C HIS A 58 -17.04 6.55 0.94
N ASN A 59 -16.09 6.24 1.83
CA ASN A 59 -16.23 5.13 2.76
C ASN A 59 -16.24 5.57 4.23
N CYS A 60 -15.40 6.54 4.61
CA CYS A 60 -15.14 6.85 6.02
C CYS A 60 -15.75 8.17 6.48
N ASN A 61 -15.72 9.20 5.64
CA ASN A 61 -16.21 10.55 5.95
C ASN A 61 -17.72 10.61 5.70
N LYS A 62 -18.50 9.86 6.47
CA LYS A 62 -19.96 9.90 6.50
C LYS A 62 -20.43 10.03 7.93
N MET A 63 -21.46 10.83 8.17
CA MET A 63 -22.15 10.84 9.45
C MET A 63 -23.05 9.62 9.57
N ILE A 64 -23.41 9.23 10.78
CA ILE A 64 -24.36 8.14 11.03
C ILE A 64 -25.51 8.71 11.86
N CYS A 65 -26.75 8.44 11.45
CA CYS A 65 -27.91 8.80 12.25
C CYS A 65 -28.02 7.88 13.47
N CYS A 66 -28.02 8.40 14.69
CA CYS A 66 -28.16 7.57 15.90
C CYS A 66 -29.52 6.87 16.03
N LYS A 67 -30.57 7.36 15.35
CA LYS A 67 -31.92 6.79 15.44
C LYS A 67 -32.14 5.62 14.48
N CYS A 68 -31.55 5.69 13.29
CA CYS A 68 -31.81 4.71 12.23
C CYS A 68 -30.54 4.09 11.62
N TYR A 69 -29.36 4.43 12.17
CA TYR A 69 -28.04 3.91 11.79
C TYR A 69 -27.67 4.05 10.31
N THR A 70 -28.44 4.82 9.52
CA THR A 70 -28.08 5.11 8.13
C THR A 70 -26.96 6.12 8.05
N TYR A 71 -26.09 5.91 7.06
CA TYR A 71 -25.06 6.86 6.66
C TYR A 71 -25.67 8.10 6.01
N LEU A 72 -25.11 9.26 6.38
CA LEU A 72 -25.50 10.58 5.91
C LEU A 72 -24.27 11.32 5.40
N HIS A 73 -24.50 12.28 4.50
CA HIS A 73 -23.45 13.18 4.04
C HIS A 73 -22.93 14.03 5.22
N PRO A 74 -21.62 14.33 5.31
CA PRO A 74 -21.04 15.12 6.42
C PRO A 74 -21.62 16.52 6.64
N ARG A 75 -22.35 17.05 5.66
CA ARG A 75 -23.03 18.35 5.73
C ARG A 75 -24.54 18.23 5.98
N ALA A 76 -25.05 17.02 6.20
CA ALA A 76 -26.47 16.81 6.46
C ALA A 76 -26.81 17.30 7.87
N VAL A 77 -27.78 18.22 7.97
CA VAL A 77 -28.28 18.74 9.26
C VAL A 77 -29.41 17.88 9.80
N ASN A 78 -30.19 17.27 8.90
CA ASN A 78 -31.34 16.42 9.23
C ASN A 78 -31.16 15.00 8.68
N CYS A 79 -31.79 14.04 9.35
CA CYS A 79 -31.89 12.67 8.85
C CYS A 79 -32.73 12.63 7.56
N CYS A 80 -32.30 11.86 6.57
CA CYS A 80 -33.03 11.69 5.30
C CYS A 80 -34.13 10.62 5.36
N LYS A 81 -34.11 9.75 6.38
CA LYS A 81 -35.16 8.76 6.64
C LYS A 81 -36.29 9.44 7.42
N LYS A 82 -37.52 9.28 6.91
CA LYS A 82 -38.77 9.70 7.55
C LYS A 82 -39.13 8.75 8.70
#